data_AF-C9MSU8-F1
#
_entry.id   AF-C9MSU8-F1
#
_cell.length_a   1.000
_cell.length_b   1.000
_cell.length_c   1.000
_cell.angle_alpha   90.00
_cell.angle_beta   90.00
_cell.angle_gamma   90.00
#
_symmetry.space_group_name_H-M   'P 1'
#
loop_
_entity.id
_entity.type
_entity.pdbx_description
1 polymer ?
#
loop_
_entity_poly.entity_id
_entity_poly.type
_entity_poly.pdbx_seq_one_letter_code
_entity_poly.pdbx_strand_id
1 'polypeptide(L)'
;MSIPKLSMTKKDVETAITHALRNYHITTYDKDYCIVTPHAQTIQEEFIGPKVYTFQGTAEIKSEIGNNDILFNIRSIKGAAKITTSKTGEPVVEINSISLVK
;
A
#
# COMPACT_ATOMS: atom_id res chain seq x y z
N MET A 1 21.75 -8.18 27.66
CA MET A 1 20.93 -9.03 26.77
C MET A 1 20.65 -8.24 25.51
N SER A 2 21.11 -8.72 24.35
CA SER A 2 20.92 -8.06 23.07
C SER A 2 19.54 -8.42 22.51
N ILE A 3 18.68 -7.43 22.28
CA ILE A 3 17.40 -7.63 21.60
C ILE A 3 17.73 -8.12 20.17
N PRO A 4 17.11 -9.20 19.67
CA PRO A 4 17.34 -9.60 18.29
C PRO A 4 16.89 -8.44 17.40
N LYS A 5 17.80 -7.92 16.57
CA LYS A 5 17.41 -7.05 15.45
C LYS A 5 16.54 -7.91 14.54
N LEU A 6 15.22 -7.82 14.68
CA LEU A 6 14.28 -8.37 13.72
C LEU A 6 14.65 -7.73 12.37
N SER A 7 15.32 -8.49 11.51
CA SER A 7 15.64 -8.05 10.17
C SER A 7 14.32 -8.06 9.40
N MET A 8 13.73 -6.89 9.25
CA MET A 8 12.56 -6.64 8.41
C MET A 8 12.70 -7.37 7.08
N THR A 9 11.78 -8.30 6.78
CA THR A 9 11.80 -9.08 5.53
C THR A 9 10.96 -8.39 4.45
N LYS A 10 11.20 -8.75 3.18
CA LYS A 10 10.37 -8.29 2.06
C LYS A 10 8.87 -8.51 2.32
N LYS A 11 8.52 -9.69 2.86
CA LYS A 11 7.14 -10.09 3.15
C LYS A 11 6.51 -9.23 4.26
N ASP A 12 7.27 -8.88 5.29
CA ASP A 12 6.78 -8.01 6.38
C ASP A 12 6.45 -6.62 5.83
N VAL A 13 7.31 -6.10 4.93
CA VAL A 13 7.10 -4.81 4.28
C VAL A 13 5.89 -4.84 3.35
N GLU A 14 5.75 -5.87 2.52
CA GLU A 14 4.58 -6.05 1.63
C GLU A 14 3.26 -6.15 2.41
N THR A 15 3.30 -6.85 3.54
CA THR A 15 2.17 -6.93 4.48
C THR A 15 1.86 -5.56 5.07
N ALA A 16 2.88 -4.82 5.51
CA ALA A 16 2.72 -3.48 6.06
C ALA A 16 2.18 -2.47 5.02
N ILE A 17 2.61 -2.55 3.75
CA ILE A 17 2.03 -1.78 2.64
C ILE A 17 0.55 -2.10 2.49
N THR A 18 0.19 -3.39 2.48
CA THR A 18 -1.21 -3.82 2.40
C THR A 18 -2.04 -3.22 3.54
N HIS A 19 -1.51 -3.19 4.77
CA HIS A 19 -2.20 -2.56 5.90
C HIS A 19 -2.32 -1.04 5.77
N ALA A 20 -1.26 -0.36 5.33
CA ALA A 20 -1.23 1.10 5.15
C ALA A 20 -2.21 1.59 4.07
N LEU A 21 -2.61 0.73 3.14
CA LEU A 21 -3.57 1.04 2.09
C LEU A 21 -5.04 0.95 2.52
N ARG A 22 -5.34 0.41 3.70
CA ARG A 22 -6.73 0.35 4.19
C ARG A 22 -7.28 1.77 4.36
N ASN A 23 -8.41 2.07 3.73
CA ASN A 23 -9.04 3.39 3.71
C ASN A 23 -8.19 4.49 3.05
N TYR A 24 -7.21 4.12 2.21
CA TYR A 24 -6.45 5.10 1.45
C TYR A 24 -7.29 5.64 0.30
N HIS A 25 -7.25 6.96 0.08
CA HIS A 25 -8.01 7.63 -0.96
C HIS A 25 -7.13 7.84 -2.19
N ILE A 26 -7.68 7.50 -3.36
CA ILE A 26 -7.07 7.69 -4.67
C ILE A 26 -7.92 8.72 -5.41
N THR A 27 -7.39 9.93 -5.53
CA THR A 27 -8.01 10.99 -6.35
C THR A 27 -7.48 10.90 -7.77
N THR A 28 -8.37 10.70 -8.73
CA THR A 28 -8.10 10.87 -10.16
C THR A 28 -8.66 12.20 -10.65
N TYR A 29 -8.39 12.56 -11.91
CA TYR A 29 -8.90 13.81 -12.51
C TYR A 29 -10.44 13.90 -12.47
N ASP A 30 -11.10 12.76 -12.62
CA ASP A 30 -12.55 12.65 -12.80
C ASP A 30 -13.29 12.10 -11.57
N LYS A 31 -12.61 11.32 -10.71
CA LYS A 31 -13.25 10.60 -9.60
C LYS A 31 -12.35 10.42 -8.39
N ASP A 32 -12.99 10.40 -7.23
CA ASP A 32 -12.37 9.94 -5.99
C ASP A 32 -12.74 8.49 -5.70
N TYR A 33 -11.73 7.70 -5.36
CA TYR A 33 -11.87 6.32 -4.97
C TYR A 33 -11.33 6.11 -3.56
N CYS A 34 -11.95 5.24 -2.79
CA CYS A 34 -11.43 4.78 -1.51
C CYS A 34 -11.11 3.29 -1.59
N ILE A 35 -9.94 2.88 -1.10
CA ILE A 35 -9.58 1.47 -0.96
C ILE A 35 -10.30 0.88 0.24
N VAL A 36 -11.20 -0.07 -0.03
CA VAL A 36 -11.98 -0.80 0.97
C VAL A 36 -11.17 -1.99 1.46
N THR A 37 -10.72 -2.83 0.53
CA THR A 37 -9.97 -4.05 0.82
C THR A 37 -8.71 -4.09 -0.06
N PRO A 38 -7.53 -3.74 0.47
CA PRO A 38 -6.29 -3.99 -0.25
C PRO A 38 -5.98 -5.49 -0.23
N HIS A 39 -5.69 -6.08 -1.39
CA HIS A 39 -5.16 -7.43 -1.50
C HIS A 39 -3.63 -7.41 -1.39
N ALA A 40 -2.98 -8.56 -1.60
CA ALA A 40 -1.52 -8.67 -1.51
C ALA A 40 -0.83 -7.66 -2.44
N GLN A 41 0.04 -6.83 -1.84
CA GLN A 41 0.92 -5.91 -2.57
C GLN A 41 2.32 -6.50 -2.67
N THR A 42 2.95 -6.34 -3.83
CA THR A 42 4.28 -6.90 -4.12
C THR A 42 5.25 -5.79 -4.47
N ILE A 43 6.40 -5.77 -3.81
CA ILE A 43 7.50 -4.87 -4.18
C ILE A 43 8.15 -5.39 -5.47
N GLN A 44 8.29 -4.49 -6.44
CA GLN A 44 8.69 -4.83 -7.81
C GLN A 44 10.20 -5.05 -7.99
N GLU A 45 10.99 -4.73 -6.99
CA GLU A 45 12.45 -4.77 -7.00
C GLU A 45 13.01 -5.65 -5.86
N GLU A 46 14.33 -5.84 -5.85
CA GLU A 46 15.02 -6.52 -4.76
C GLU A 46 14.93 -5.68 -3.48
N PHE A 47 14.53 -6.34 -2.39
CA PHE A 47 14.44 -5.70 -1.09
C PHE A 47 15.80 -5.68 -0.41
N ILE A 48 16.37 -4.49 -0.25
CA ILE A 48 17.72 -4.25 0.30
C ILE A 48 17.69 -3.43 1.60
N GLY A 49 16.53 -3.30 2.24
CA GLY A 49 16.34 -2.52 3.47
C GLY A 49 15.59 -1.19 3.26
N PRO A 50 15.68 -0.22 4.19
CA PRO A 50 14.93 1.02 4.14
C PRO A 50 15.23 1.89 2.91
N LYS A 51 14.23 2.12 2.05
CA LYS A 51 14.24 3.09 0.94
C LYS A 51 12.82 3.28 0.41
N VAL A 52 12.68 4.00 -0.69
CA VAL A 52 11.43 4.07 -1.47
C VAL A 52 11.38 2.86 -2.41
N TYR A 53 10.25 2.17 -2.41
CA TYR A 53 9.98 1.02 -3.26
C TYR A 53 8.75 1.25 -4.11
N THR A 54 8.79 0.76 -5.35
CA THR A 54 7.58 0.61 -6.16
C THR A 54 6.88 -0.68 -5.79
N PHE A 55 5.56 -0.62 -5.60
CA PHE A 55 4.72 -1.79 -5.36
C PHE A 55 3.55 -1.86 -6.34
N GLN A 56 3.03 -3.06 -6.55
CA GLN A 56 1.83 -3.32 -7.33
C GLN A 56 0.98 -4.41 -6.67
N GLY A 57 -0.31 -4.39 -6.96
CA GLY A 57 -1.25 -5.41 -6.50
C GLY A 57 -2.66 -5.07 -6.94
N THR A 58 -3.63 -5.68 -6.30
CA THR A 58 -5.05 -5.37 -6.51
C THR A 58 -5.68 -4.85 -5.23
N ALA A 59 -6.78 -4.12 -5.37
CA ALA A 59 -7.58 -3.66 -4.26
C ALA A 59 -9.05 -3.58 -4.67
N GLU A 60 -9.96 -3.90 -3.75
CA GLU A 60 -11.35 -3.51 -3.84
C GLU A 60 -11.46 -2.02 -3.54
N ILE A 61 -11.99 -1.27 -4.49
CA ILE A 61 -12.20 0.18 -4.37
C ILE A 61 -13.67 0.53 -4.49
N LYS A 62 -14.06 1.59 -3.78
CA LYS A 62 -15.36 2.24 -3.87
C LYS A 62 -15.20 3.63 -4.48
N SER A 63 -16.06 4.00 -5.43
CA SER A 63 -16.18 5.39 -5.91
C SER A 63 -16.95 6.24 -4.89
N GLU A 64 -16.47 7.44 -4.58
CA GLU A 64 -17.10 8.33 -3.58
C GLU A 64 -18.09 9.34 -4.18
N ILE A 65 -18.23 9.41 -5.52
CA ILE A 65 -19.14 10.35 -6.16
C ILE A 65 -20.60 9.99 -5.88
N GLY A 66 -21.28 10.85 -5.10
CA GLY A 66 -22.67 11.26 -5.29
C GLY A 66 -23.72 10.15 -5.35
N ASN A 67 -24.02 9.56 -4.18
CA ASN A 67 -25.26 8.91 -3.74
C ASN A 67 -25.99 7.87 -4.63
N ASN A 68 -25.53 7.51 -5.82
CA ASN A 68 -26.15 6.47 -6.63
C ASN A 68 -25.11 5.40 -7.01
N ASP A 69 -25.30 4.21 -6.43
CA ASP A 69 -24.55 2.97 -6.61
C ASP A 69 -23.11 2.93 -6.07
N ILE A 70 -22.97 2.30 -4.90
CA ILE A 70 -21.67 1.87 -4.37
C ILE A 70 -21.16 0.71 -5.24
N LEU A 71 -20.50 1.03 -6.36
CA LEU A 71 -19.85 0.03 -7.19
C LEU A 71 -18.49 -0.32 -6.58
N PHE A 72 -18.42 -1.46 -5.90
CA PHE A 72 -17.17 -2.09 -5.51
C PHE A 72 -16.54 -2.73 -6.75
N ASN A 73 -15.33 -2.32 -7.09
CA ASN A 73 -14.56 -2.90 -8.18
C ASN A 73 -13.23 -3.37 -7.65
N ILE A 74 -12.82 -4.58 -8.05
CA ILE A 74 -11.43 -4.99 -7.90
C ILE A 74 -10.63 -4.32 -9.01
N ARG A 75 -9.66 -3.49 -8.64
CA ARG A 75 -8.77 -2.80 -9.58
C ARG A 75 -7.32 -3.08 -9.26
N SER A 76 -6.51 -3.14 -10.32
CA SER A 76 -5.06 -3.13 -10.18
C SER A 76 -4.60 -1.74 -9.73
N ILE A 77 -3.69 -1.72 -8.77
CA ILE A 77 -3.08 -0.50 -8.24
C ILE A 77 -1.56 -0.59 -8.36
N LYS A 78 -0.95 0.58 -8.52
CA LYS A 78 0.51 0.75 -8.42
C LYS A 78 0.81 1.96 -7.56
N GLY A 79 1.88 1.90 -6.79
CA GLY A 79 2.28 3.00 -5.95
C GLY A 79 3.75 2.99 -5.59
N ALA A 80 4.15 4.02 -4.85
CA ALA A 80 5.46 4.13 -4.25
C ALA A 80 5.30 4.30 -2.74
N ALA A 81 6.03 3.50 -1.97
CA ALA A 81 6.02 3.56 -0.52
C ALA A 81 7.44 3.78 0.00
N LYS A 82 7.61 4.75 0.90
CA LYS A 82 8.83 4.93 1.67
C LYS A 82 8.79 4.00 2.87
N ILE A 83 9.81 3.15 2.97
CA ILE A 83 9.95 2.15 4.03
C ILE A 83 11.06 2.61 4.96
N THR A 84 10.72 2.78 6.23
CA THR A 84 11.68 3.05 7.31
C THR A 84 11.54 1.97 8.40
N THR A 85 12.46 1.96 9.37
CA THR A 85 12.42 1.00 10.48
C THR A 85 12.08 1.74 11.76
N SER A 86 11.10 1.22 12.50
CA SER A 86 10.72 1.76 13.81
C SER A 86 11.83 1.52 14.85
N LYS A 87 11.66 2.11 16.04
CA LYS A 87 12.54 1.83 17.19
C LYS A 87 12.48 0.36 17.65
N THR A 88 11.38 -0.34 17.35
CA THR A 88 11.15 -1.76 17.68
C THR A 88 11.63 -2.72 16.59
N GLY A 89 12.12 -2.21 15.45
CA GLY A 89 12.57 -3.04 14.31
C GLY A 89 11.48 -3.36 13.29
N GLU A 90 10.29 -2.78 13.44
CA GLU A 90 9.14 -3.02 12.56
C GLU A 90 9.18 -2.11 11.32
N PRO A 91 8.63 -2.56 10.18
CA PRO A 91 8.44 -1.70 9.01
C PRO A 91 7.48 -0.54 9.31
N VAL A 92 7.93 0.67 9.05
CA VAL A 92 7.07 1.86 8.99
C VAL A 92 6.90 2.25 7.53
N VAL A 93 5.66 2.30 7.08
CA VAL A 93 5.28 2.54 5.69
C VAL A 93 4.64 3.91 5.55
N GLU A 94 5.15 4.71 4.63
CA GLU A 94 4.56 5.98 4.19
C GLU A 94 4.24 5.85 2.69
N ILE A 95 2.96 5.92 2.33
CA ILE A 95 2.53 5.84 0.92
C ILE A 95 2.74 7.22 0.27
N ASN A 96 3.75 7.32 -0.59
CA ASN A 96 4.09 8.56 -1.29
C ASN A 96 3.14 8.83 -2.46
N SER A 97 2.73 7.78 -3.16
CA SER A 97 1.81 7.87 -4.29
C SER A 97 1.12 6.55 -4.54
N ILE A 98 -0.08 6.62 -5.09
CA ILE A 98 -0.84 5.47 -5.56
C ILE A 98 -1.68 5.90 -6.77
N SER A 99 -1.90 4.97 -7.69
CA SER A 99 -2.71 5.19 -8.87
C SER A 99 -3.41 3.89 -9.28
N LEU A 100 -4.58 4.03 -9.88
CA LEU A 100 -5.24 2.93 -10.58
C LEU A 100 -4.47 2.60 -11.86
N VAL A 101 -4.32 1.31 -12.13
CA VAL A 101 -3.79 0.81 -13.40
C VAL A 101 -4.96 0.55 -14.34
N LYS A 102 -4.82 1.00 -15.60
CA LYS A 102 -5.82 0.79 -16.65
C LYS A 102 -5.87 -0.65 -17.11
#